data_AF-A0A9D6WHV2-F1
#
_entry.id   AF-A0A9D6WHV2-F1
#
_cell.length_a   1.000
_cell.length_b   1.000
_cell.length_c   1.000
_cell.angle_alpha   90.00
_cell.angle_beta   90.00
_cell.angle_gamma   90.00
#
_symmetry.space_group_name_H-M   'P 1'
#
loop_
_entity.id
_entity.type
_entity.pdbx_description
1 polymer ?
#
loop_
_entity_poly.entity_id
_entity_poly.type
_entity_poly.pdbx_seq_one_letter_code
_entity_poly.pdbx_strand_id
1 'polypeptide(L)'
;MKPSRLLISLVCFLPLFSGVSPVYAAKARIQKSAPVRSTKAPAGTTYSSAKLSAATRSVTVSFMNLDKVNKVSYLLNYTGSGQSQGVGGAITPSGTTESRDLYFGTCSKGVCTPHYSIKNASLTITATLKSGGTRTKRYILRPKW
;
A
#
# COMPACT_ATOMS: atom_id res chain seq x y z
N MET A 1 -64.75 73.77 8.45
CA MET A 1 -65.79 73.80 7.40
C MET A 1 -65.72 72.50 6.60
N LYS A 2 -66.88 72.05 6.11
CA LYS A 2 -67.24 70.72 5.58
C LYS A 2 -66.86 70.61 4.06
N PRO A 3 -67.19 69.53 3.32
CA PRO A 3 -66.26 68.50 2.79
C PRO A 3 -66.22 68.44 1.24
N SER A 4 -65.58 67.40 0.67
CA SER A 4 -66.11 66.57 -0.44
C SER A 4 -65.29 66.46 -1.75
N ARG A 5 -65.44 65.25 -2.35
CA ARG A 5 -65.24 64.79 -3.76
C ARG A 5 -63.86 64.22 -4.11
N LEU A 6 -63.64 62.90 -4.30
CA LEU A 6 -64.21 61.89 -5.24
C LEU A 6 -63.65 62.06 -6.67
N LEU A 7 -62.72 61.17 -7.08
CA LEU A 7 -62.31 60.81 -8.46
C LEU A 7 -61.24 59.68 -8.37
N ILE A 8 -61.59 58.40 -8.57
CA ILE A 8 -61.62 57.62 -9.83
C ILE A 8 -60.24 57.08 -10.26
N SER A 9 -60.09 55.75 -10.10
CA SER A 9 -59.51 54.74 -11.02
C SER A 9 -58.27 55.06 -11.85
N LEU A 10 -57.16 54.31 -11.64
CA LEU A 10 -56.43 53.66 -12.74
C LEU A 10 -55.41 52.61 -12.25
N VAL A 11 -55.74 51.33 -12.49
CA VAL A 11 -54.87 50.27 -13.04
C VAL A 11 -53.34 50.47 -12.96
N CYS A 12 -52.65 49.56 -12.24
CA CYS A 12 -51.44 48.83 -12.69
C CYS A 12 -50.88 48.01 -11.51
N PHE A 13 -51.22 46.72 -11.36
CA PHE A 13 -50.49 45.61 -11.99
C PHE A 13 -48.97 45.64 -11.75
N LEU A 14 -48.52 45.40 -10.51
CA LEU A 14 -47.16 44.93 -10.26
C LEU A 14 -47.15 44.02 -9.01
N PRO A 15 -47.32 42.69 -9.14
CA PRO A 15 -46.97 41.81 -8.05
C PRO A 15 -45.46 41.91 -7.84
N LEU A 16 -45.08 42.42 -6.67
CA LEU A 16 -43.73 42.33 -6.13
C LEU A 16 -43.27 40.88 -6.22
N PHE A 17 -42.27 40.66 -7.06
CA PHE A 17 -41.57 39.41 -7.28
C PHE A 17 -41.15 38.79 -5.94
N SER A 18 -41.90 37.78 -5.51
CA SER A 18 -41.49 36.86 -4.46
C SER A 18 -40.26 36.10 -4.97
N GLY A 19 -39.09 36.48 -4.47
CA GLY A 19 -37.81 35.85 -4.77
C GLY A 19 -37.80 34.39 -4.31
N VAL A 20 -38.13 33.48 -5.21
CA VAL A 20 -37.81 32.06 -5.07
C VAL A 20 -36.30 31.90 -5.21
N SER A 21 -35.63 31.67 -4.07
CA SER A 21 -34.22 31.29 -4.07
C SER A 21 -34.08 29.93 -4.76
N PRO A 22 -33.23 29.77 -5.79
CA PRO A 22 -32.97 28.45 -6.35
C PRO A 22 -32.22 27.61 -5.31
N VAL A 23 -32.85 26.54 -4.83
CA VAL A 23 -32.19 25.52 -4.01
C VAL A 23 -31.27 24.73 -4.94
N TYR A 24 -29.98 25.07 -4.94
CA TYR A 24 -28.97 24.26 -5.60
C TYR A 24 -28.68 23.02 -4.74
N ALA A 25 -29.31 21.91 -5.10
CA ALA A 25 -28.92 20.60 -4.58
C ALA A 25 -27.55 20.24 -5.17
N ALA A 26 -26.48 20.51 -4.42
CA ALA A 26 -25.15 20.02 -4.76
C ALA A 26 -25.15 18.50 -4.66
N LYS A 27 -25.32 17.82 -5.81
CA LYS A 27 -25.24 16.36 -5.90
C LYS A 27 -23.91 15.91 -5.34
N ALA A 28 -23.93 15.04 -4.33
CA ALA A 28 -22.72 14.47 -3.75
C ALA A 28 -21.84 13.87 -4.88
N ARG A 29 -20.61 14.37 -4.98
CA ARG A 29 -19.63 13.86 -5.94
C ARG A 29 -19.28 12.44 -5.52
N ILE A 30 -19.87 11.45 -6.17
CA ILE A 30 -19.44 10.07 -6.05
C ILE A 30 -18.00 10.06 -6.54
N GLN A 31 -17.04 9.86 -5.63
CA GLN A 31 -15.69 9.55 -6.03
C GLN A 31 -15.80 8.25 -6.83
N LYS A 32 -15.66 8.32 -8.16
CA LYS A 32 -15.22 7.15 -8.90
C LYS A 32 -13.89 6.80 -8.26
N SER A 33 -13.89 5.75 -7.45
CA SER A 33 -12.67 5.15 -6.95
C SER A 33 -11.75 5.05 -8.16
N ALA A 34 -10.70 5.87 -8.17
CA ALA A 34 -9.61 5.69 -9.12
C ALA A 34 -9.28 4.20 -9.05
N PRO A 35 -9.07 3.50 -10.18
CA PRO A 35 -8.72 2.10 -10.12
C PRO A 35 -7.54 2.03 -9.16
N VAL A 36 -7.77 1.41 -8.00
CA VAL A 36 -6.69 1.02 -7.11
C VAL A 36 -5.77 0.31 -8.07
N ARG A 37 -4.58 0.87 -8.27
CA ARG A 37 -3.54 0.22 -9.07
C ARG A 37 -3.19 -1.01 -8.27
N SER A 38 -4.05 -2.02 -8.40
CA SER A 38 -3.80 -3.37 -8.02
C SER A 38 -2.61 -3.68 -8.86
N THR A 39 -1.44 -3.68 -8.23
CA THR A 39 -0.30 -4.47 -8.66
C THR A 39 -0.74 -5.93 -8.55
N LYS A 40 -1.77 -6.32 -9.32
CA LYS A 40 -2.01 -7.71 -9.69
C LYS A 40 -0.82 -7.99 -10.57
N ALA A 41 0.22 -8.51 -9.93
CA ALA A 41 1.26 -9.26 -10.60
C ALA A 41 0.56 -10.20 -11.59
N PRO A 42 1.13 -10.41 -12.79
CA PRO A 42 0.52 -11.25 -13.80
C PRO A 42 0.08 -12.58 -13.19
N ALA A 43 -1.07 -13.10 -13.64
CA ALA A 43 -1.62 -14.38 -13.23
C ALA A 43 -0.56 -15.48 -13.46
N GLY A 44 0.24 -15.69 -12.43
CA GLY A 44 1.41 -16.53 -12.41
C GLY A 44 1.65 -16.91 -10.96
N THR A 45 1.93 -18.18 -10.74
CA THR A 45 2.16 -18.75 -9.41
C THR A 45 3.17 -17.90 -8.66
N THR A 46 2.74 -17.27 -7.58
CA THR A 46 3.62 -16.50 -6.70
C THR A 46 4.30 -17.47 -5.75
N TYR A 47 5.61 -17.39 -5.60
CA TYR A 47 6.39 -18.25 -4.70
C TYR A 47 6.78 -17.56 -3.40
N SER A 48 6.53 -16.26 -3.29
CA SER A 48 6.89 -15.48 -2.12
C SER A 48 6.05 -14.21 -1.91
N SER A 49 5.98 -13.80 -0.65
CA SER A 49 5.52 -12.50 -0.20
C SER A 49 6.48 -11.95 0.85
N ALA A 50 6.51 -10.63 1.02
CA ALA A 50 7.36 -9.96 1.99
C ALA A 50 6.55 -8.87 2.69
N LYS A 51 6.66 -8.80 4.01
CA LYS A 51 5.98 -7.80 4.85
C LYS A 51 6.97 -7.21 5.84
N LEU A 52 7.04 -5.89 5.90
CA LEU A 52 7.81 -5.20 6.94
C LEU A 52 7.08 -5.29 8.28
N SER A 53 7.83 -5.59 9.33
CA SER A 53 7.37 -5.57 10.71
C SER A 53 8.15 -4.50 11.48
N ALA A 54 7.46 -3.42 11.84
CA ALA A 54 8.06 -2.35 12.64
C ALA A 54 8.36 -2.81 14.08
N ALA A 55 7.51 -3.68 14.64
CA ALA A 55 7.66 -4.19 16.00
C ALA A 55 8.96 -4.97 16.20
N THR A 56 9.29 -5.82 15.23
CA THR A 56 10.49 -6.68 15.27
C THR A 56 11.64 -6.14 14.43
N ARG A 57 11.48 -4.96 13.80
CA ARG A 57 12.45 -4.35 12.88
C ARG A 57 13.02 -5.35 11.87
N SER A 58 12.12 -6.11 11.26
CA SER A 58 12.45 -7.17 10.32
C SER A 58 11.56 -7.09 9.07
N VAL A 59 11.95 -7.85 8.04
CA VAL A 59 11.04 -8.25 6.97
C VAL A 59 10.69 -9.71 7.15
N THR A 60 9.40 -9.99 7.35
CA THR A 60 8.86 -11.34 7.34
C THR A 60 8.64 -11.76 5.90
N VAL A 61 9.36 -12.81 5.50
CA VAL A 61 9.27 -13.42 4.18
C VAL A 61 8.47 -14.69 4.31
N SER A 62 7.42 -14.82 3.50
CA SER A 62 6.64 -16.06 3.41
C SER A 62 6.88 -16.67 2.05
N PHE A 63 7.30 -17.93 2.05
CA PHE A 63 7.47 -18.76 0.88
C PHE A 63 6.27 -19.68 0.74
N MET A 64 5.80 -19.85 -0.50
CA MET A 64 4.56 -20.55 -0.81
C MET A 64 4.71 -21.34 -2.11
N ASN A 65 3.81 -22.32 -2.32
CA ASN A 65 3.89 -23.25 -3.45
C ASN A 65 5.24 -24.00 -3.49
N LEU A 66 5.76 -24.34 -2.31
CA LEU A 66 7.08 -24.95 -2.15
C LEU A 66 7.11 -26.42 -2.58
N ASP A 67 5.95 -27.07 -2.73
CA ASP A 67 5.79 -28.40 -3.32
C ASP A 67 6.37 -28.49 -4.74
N LYS A 68 6.43 -27.37 -5.47
CA LYS A 68 6.95 -27.26 -6.84
C LYS A 68 8.39 -26.74 -6.90
N VAL A 69 8.98 -26.46 -5.75
CA VAL A 69 10.29 -25.80 -5.62
C VAL A 69 11.31 -26.79 -5.07
N ASN A 70 12.50 -26.80 -5.64
CA ASN A 70 13.64 -27.58 -5.17
C ASN A 70 14.47 -26.79 -4.14
N LYS A 71 14.65 -25.49 -4.39
CA LYS A 71 15.42 -24.59 -3.52
C LYS A 71 14.88 -23.18 -3.62
N VAL A 72 14.86 -22.46 -2.51
CA VAL A 72 14.68 -21.00 -2.51
C VAL A 72 15.93 -20.35 -1.93
N SER A 73 16.50 -19.39 -2.66
CA SER A 73 17.56 -18.52 -2.17
C SER A 73 16.99 -17.12 -1.94
N TYR A 74 17.42 -16.45 -0.88
CA TYR A 74 17.03 -15.09 -0.58
C TYR A 74 18.23 -14.24 -0.20
N LEU A 75 18.18 -12.96 -0.55
CA LEU A 75 19.18 -11.96 -0.20
C LEU A 75 18.50 -10.63 0.11
N LEU A 76 18.58 -10.22 1.37
CA LEU A 76 18.27 -8.88 1.83
C LEU A 76 19.55 -8.05 1.75
N ASN A 77 19.49 -6.91 1.06
CA ASN A 77 20.56 -5.92 1.00
C ASN A 77 20.01 -4.55 1.40
N TYR A 78 20.77 -3.79 2.19
CA TYR A 78 20.37 -2.47 2.65
C TYR A 78 21.56 -1.64 3.12
N THR A 79 21.37 -0.35 3.30
CA THR A 79 22.32 0.53 3.98
C THR A 79 21.80 0.81 5.38
N GLY A 80 22.58 0.52 6.42
CA GLY A 80 22.25 0.80 7.82
C GLY A 80 23.40 1.53 8.49
N SER A 81 23.10 2.60 9.24
CA SER A 81 24.14 3.43 9.90
C SER A 81 25.27 3.90 8.96
N GLY A 82 24.95 4.15 7.69
CA GLY A 82 25.92 4.56 6.66
C GLY A 82 26.73 3.43 6.00
N GLN A 83 26.58 2.18 6.43
CA GLN A 83 27.31 1.03 5.90
C GLN A 83 26.40 0.10 5.10
N SER A 84 26.97 -0.58 4.08
CA SER A 84 26.25 -1.64 3.36
C SER A 84 26.12 -2.87 4.26
N GLN A 85 24.91 -3.42 4.32
CA GLN A 85 24.53 -4.53 5.20
C GLN A 85 23.67 -5.52 4.42
N GLY A 86 23.65 -6.78 4.84
CA GLY A 86 22.81 -7.76 4.20
C GLY A 86 22.69 -9.06 4.96
N VAL A 87 21.66 -9.81 4.60
CA VAL A 87 21.40 -11.16 5.10
C VAL A 87 21.04 -12.03 3.90
N GLY A 88 21.81 -13.08 3.69
CA GLY A 88 21.58 -14.06 2.64
C GLY A 88 21.33 -15.44 3.24
N GLY A 89 20.53 -16.24 2.56
CA GLY A 89 20.31 -17.62 2.95
C GLY A 89 19.59 -18.41 1.87
N ALA A 90 19.42 -19.70 2.14
CA ALA A 90 18.62 -20.59 1.31
C ALA A 90 17.81 -21.54 2.18
N ILE A 91 16.71 -22.03 1.62
CA ILE A 91 15.90 -23.09 2.19
C ILE A 91 15.75 -24.21 1.15
N THR A 92 15.81 -25.44 1.64
CA THR A 92 15.36 -26.63 0.91
C THR A 92 13.98 -26.96 1.46
N PRO A 93 12.92 -26.86 0.63
CA PRO A 93 11.56 -27.10 1.10
C PRO A 93 11.36 -28.47 1.76
N SER A 94 10.80 -28.47 2.96
CA SER A 94 10.29 -29.66 3.64
C SER A 94 8.76 -29.73 3.67
N GLY A 95 8.07 -28.64 3.28
CA GLY A 95 6.62 -28.51 3.27
C GLY A 95 6.11 -27.63 2.13
N THR A 96 4.83 -27.25 2.17
CA THR A 96 4.18 -26.42 1.14
C THR A 96 4.38 -24.92 1.34
N THR A 97 4.62 -24.50 2.58
CA THR A 97 4.88 -23.12 2.99
C THR A 97 5.98 -23.07 4.04
N GLU A 98 6.72 -21.97 4.08
CA GLU A 98 7.74 -21.71 5.09
C GLU A 98 7.89 -20.19 5.28
N SER A 99 8.37 -19.74 6.43
CA SER A 99 8.65 -18.32 6.67
C SER A 99 10.02 -18.08 7.29
N ARG A 100 10.57 -16.89 7.03
CA ARG A 100 11.80 -16.39 7.63
C ARG A 100 11.64 -14.93 7.99
N ASP A 101 12.09 -14.57 9.18
CA ASP A 101 12.22 -13.19 9.59
C ASP A 101 13.65 -12.74 9.37
N LEU A 102 13.83 -11.72 8.51
CA LEU A 102 15.14 -11.15 8.22
C LEU A 102 15.27 -9.82 8.98
N TYR A 103 16.08 -9.83 10.03
CA TYR A 103 16.27 -8.71 10.92
C TYR A 103 17.15 -7.62 10.30
N PHE A 104 16.76 -6.35 10.44
CA PHE A 104 17.59 -5.20 10.06
C PHE A 104 18.56 -4.88 11.20
N GLY A 105 19.55 -5.75 11.40
CA GLY A 105 20.54 -5.59 12.46
C GLY A 105 21.48 -6.78 12.53
N THR A 106 22.19 -6.88 13.65
CA THR A 106 23.09 -7.99 13.95
C THR A 106 22.63 -8.70 15.22
N CYS A 107 22.81 -10.01 15.28
CA CYS A 107 22.52 -10.80 16.48
C CYS A 107 23.77 -11.59 16.87
N SER A 108 24.15 -11.54 18.14
CA SER A 108 25.27 -12.29 18.70
C SER A 108 24.91 -12.79 20.09
N LYS A 109 25.17 -14.07 20.38
CA LYS A 109 24.89 -14.70 21.69
C LYS A 109 23.46 -14.44 22.22
N GLY A 110 22.47 -14.42 21.31
CA GLY A 110 21.06 -14.19 21.66
C GLY A 110 20.65 -12.73 21.83
N VAL A 111 21.57 -11.77 21.71
CA VAL A 111 21.27 -10.33 21.77
C VAL A 111 21.28 -9.76 20.36
N CYS A 112 20.20 -9.10 19.97
CA CYS A 112 20.07 -8.46 18.67
C CYS A 112 20.13 -6.93 18.78
N THR A 113 21.04 -6.32 18.03
CA THR A 113 21.20 -4.88 17.93
C THR A 113 20.65 -4.40 16.59
N PRO A 114 19.60 -3.57 16.58
CA PRO A 114 19.01 -3.07 15.35
C PRO A 114 19.91 -2.02 14.70
N HIS A 115 19.93 -2.03 13.36
CA HIS A 115 20.44 -0.93 12.57
C HIS A 115 19.32 0.12 12.37
N TYR A 116 19.73 1.39 12.34
CA TYR A 116 18.83 2.54 12.17
C TYR A 116 19.10 3.25 10.85
N SER A 117 18.18 4.15 10.47
CA SER A 117 18.31 4.97 9.26
C SER A 117 18.47 4.10 8.01
N ILE A 118 17.60 3.09 7.88
CA ILE A 118 17.71 2.10 6.82
C ILE A 118 17.39 2.73 5.46
N LYS A 119 18.32 2.61 4.51
CA LYS A 119 18.18 3.12 3.14
C LYS A 119 18.42 2.03 2.11
N ASN A 120 17.93 2.24 0.89
CA ASN A 120 18.17 1.37 -0.27
C ASN A 120 17.87 -0.12 -0.02
N ALA A 121 16.91 -0.43 0.86
CA ALA A 121 16.60 -1.80 1.23
C ALA A 121 15.91 -2.54 0.08
N SER A 122 16.44 -3.69 -0.29
CA SER A 122 15.83 -4.59 -1.26
C SER A 122 16.02 -6.05 -0.88
N LEU A 123 14.98 -6.84 -1.09
CA LEU A 123 14.97 -8.28 -0.87
C LEU A 123 14.78 -8.97 -2.21
N THR A 124 15.75 -9.78 -2.60
CA THR A 124 15.66 -10.61 -3.81
C THR A 124 15.44 -12.06 -3.38
N ILE A 125 14.43 -12.69 -3.97
CA ILE A 125 14.09 -14.09 -3.73
C ILE A 125 14.12 -14.82 -5.06
N THR A 126 14.84 -15.93 -5.11
CA THR A 126 14.96 -16.80 -6.29
C THR A 126 14.47 -18.19 -5.92
N ALA A 127 13.38 -18.63 -6.53
CA ALA A 127 12.87 -20.00 -6.41
C ALA A 127 13.34 -20.82 -7.61
N THR A 128 14.09 -21.89 -7.35
CA THR A 128 14.48 -22.90 -8.34
C THR A 128 13.45 -24.02 -8.31
N LEU A 129 12.67 -24.15 -9.39
CA LEU A 129 11.60 -25.13 -9.51
C LEU A 129 12.16 -26.54 -9.71
N LYS A 130 11.38 -27.56 -9.32
CA LYS A 130 11.71 -28.96 -9.58
C LYS A 130 11.80 -29.29 -11.07
N SER A 131 11.11 -28.51 -11.91
CA SER A 131 11.22 -28.59 -13.38
C SER A 131 12.50 -27.97 -13.95
N GLY A 132 13.39 -27.43 -13.11
CA GLY A 132 14.65 -26.80 -13.52
C GLY A 132 14.54 -25.29 -13.79
N GLY A 133 13.34 -24.74 -13.97
CA GLY A 133 13.14 -23.31 -14.20
C GLY A 133 13.39 -22.46 -12.94
N THR A 134 13.75 -21.19 -13.11
CA THR A 134 13.94 -20.25 -11.99
C THR A 134 12.93 -19.11 -12.03
N ARG A 135 12.44 -18.69 -10.86
CA ARG A 135 11.56 -17.53 -10.68
C ARG A 135 12.15 -16.57 -9.66
N THR A 136 12.56 -15.40 -10.13
CA THR A 136 13.18 -14.36 -9.29
C THR A 136 12.21 -13.21 -9.07
N LYS A 137 12.07 -12.76 -7.83
CA LYS A 137 11.26 -11.61 -7.44
C LYS A 137 12.04 -10.69 -6.52
N ARG A 138 12.08 -9.41 -6.87
CA ARG A 138 12.71 -8.35 -6.09
C ARG A 138 11.65 -7.48 -5.42
N TYR A 139 11.79 -7.28 -4.12
CA TYR A 139 10.98 -6.38 -3.31
C TYR A 139 11.81 -5.15 -2.97
N ILE A 140 11.25 -3.97 -3.22
CA ILE A 140 11.81 -2.71 -2.72
C ILE A 140 11.17 -2.44 -1.37
N LEU A 141 12.00 -2.36 -0.34
CA LEU A 141 11.57 -2.19 1.05
C LEU A 141 11.82 -0.75 1.47
N ARG A 142 10.86 -0.17 2.20
CA ARG A 142 10.98 1.19 2.74
C ARG A 142 10.68 1.19 4.25
N PRO A 143 11.59 0.66 5.08
CA PRO A 143 11.50 0.80 6.53
C PRO A 143 11.49 2.29 6.92
N LYS A 144 10.83 2.61 8.04
CA LYS A 144 10.71 4.00 8.53
C LYS A 144 11.48 4.26 9.84
N TRP A 145 12.48 3.43 10.15
CA TRP A 145 13.29 3.48 11.37
C TRP A 145 14.79 3.53 11.05
#